data_AF-R7BYQ6-F1
#
_entry.id   AF-R7BYQ6-F1
#
_cell.length_a   1.000
_cell.length_b   1.000
_cell.length_c   1.000
_cell.angle_alpha   90.00
_cell.angle_beta   90.00
_cell.angle_gamma   90.00
#
_symmetry.space_group_name_H-M   'P 1'
#
loop_
_entity.id
_entity.type
_entity.pdbx_description
1 polymer ?
#
loop_
_entity_poly.entity_id
_entity_poly.type
_entity_poly.pdbx_seq_one_letter_code
_entity_poly.pdbx_strand_id
1 'polypeptide(L)'
;MPNSVENFLMTAFSLKMLVVYALVALIIAVPTWLLVKFSRNFPPAITHPSLKSGVGGWLIVFLAGQVGWFMRGVWETFYLAGELYFVVEKAPSALTDAMVAVLPSFFALVFGAVILWQITVKRKPSAVAVTILLLWIMGPGVAMLQSWYFKATLTTFSLVEIFGWTIGWTLYLAVSRRVALTYGTPRGKRGAPGIVDFKNH
;
A
#
# COMPACT_ATOMS: atom_id res chain seq x y z
N MET A 1 17.41 37.75 -8.84
CA MET A 1 17.00 36.47 -9.44
C MET A 1 16.19 35.73 -8.38
N PRO A 2 14.91 35.38 -8.61
CA PRO A 2 14.14 34.63 -7.62
C PRO A 2 14.85 33.30 -7.35
N ASN A 3 14.96 32.96 -6.07
CA ASN A 3 15.76 31.86 -5.57
C ASN A 3 15.11 30.55 -6.06
N SER A 4 15.88 29.50 -6.36
CA SER A 4 15.35 28.21 -6.85
C SER A 4 14.21 27.64 -5.98
N VAL A 5 14.28 27.90 -4.67
CA VAL A 5 13.25 27.53 -3.68
C VAL A 5 11.94 28.29 -3.89
N GLU A 6 11.99 29.59 -4.18
CA GLU A 6 10.79 30.41 -4.41
C GLU A 6 10.09 29.99 -5.70
N ASN A 7 10.84 29.72 -6.76
CA ASN A 7 10.29 29.19 -8.01
C ASN A 7 9.67 27.80 -7.82
N PHE A 8 10.28 26.95 -6.99
CA PHE A 8 9.73 25.65 -6.63
C PHE A 8 8.41 25.79 -5.87
N LEU A 9 8.37 26.63 -4.83
CA LEU A 9 7.18 26.86 -4.01
C LEU A 9 6.04 27.47 -4.85
N MET A 10 6.33 28.47 -5.67
CA MET A 10 5.34 29.10 -6.57
C MET A 10 4.78 28.11 -7.59
N THR A 11 5.60 27.17 -8.07
CA THR A 11 5.14 26.11 -8.98
C THR A 11 4.31 25.07 -8.24
N ALA A 12 4.79 24.58 -7.09
CA ALA A 12 4.12 23.56 -6.27
C ALA A 12 2.75 24.03 -5.76
N PHE A 13 2.62 25.32 -5.41
CA PHE A 13 1.37 25.91 -4.95
C PHE A 13 0.61 26.68 -6.04
N SER A 14 1.02 26.53 -7.30
CA SER A 14 0.25 27.08 -8.43
C SER A 14 -1.15 26.47 -8.48
N LEU A 15 -2.14 27.24 -8.95
CA LEU A 15 -3.52 26.77 -9.07
C LEU A 15 -3.61 25.44 -9.85
N LYS A 16 -2.81 25.29 -10.91
CA LYS A 16 -2.74 24.05 -11.70
C LYS A 16 -2.31 22.86 -10.85
N MET A 17 -1.23 23.00 -10.06
CA MET A 17 -0.74 21.92 -9.20
C MET A 17 -1.71 21.63 -8.05
N LEU A 18 -2.33 22.65 -7.46
CA LEU A 18 -3.35 22.46 -6.43
C LEU A 18 -4.56 21.66 -6.95
N VAL A 19 -5.02 21.95 -8.18
CA VAL A 19 -6.08 21.16 -8.83
C VAL A 19 -5.63 19.72 -9.04
N VAL A 20 -4.39 19.49 -9.49
CA VAL A 20 -3.85 18.13 -9.64
C VAL A 20 -3.82 17.40 -8.29
N TYR A 21 -3.34 18.03 -7.22
CA TYR A 21 -3.32 17.44 -5.89
C TYR A 21 -4.73 17.12 -5.38
N ALA A 22 -5.69 18.01 -5.61
CA ALA A 22 -7.08 17.77 -5.24
C ALA A 22 -7.69 16.57 -5.99
N LEU A 23 -7.41 16.44 -7.29
CA LEU A 23 -7.86 15.31 -8.09
C LEU A 23 -7.22 14.00 -7.62
N VAL A 24 -5.91 13.98 -7.37
CA VAL A 24 -5.20 12.81 -6.84
C VAL A 24 -5.77 12.43 -5.47
N ALA A 25 -6.00 13.40 -4.59
CA ALA A 25 -6.60 13.17 -3.29
C ALA A 25 -8.01 12.56 -3.42
N LEU A 26 -8.82 13.03 -4.37
CA LEU A 26 -10.16 12.48 -4.62
C LEU A 26 -10.11 11.05 -5.16
N ILE A 27 -9.24 10.78 -6.13
CA ILE A 27 -9.01 9.45 -6.71
C ILE A 27 -8.59 8.44 -5.63
N ILE A 28 -7.86 8.87 -4.60
CA ILE A 28 -7.47 8.01 -3.49
C ILE A 28 -8.59 7.93 -2.42
N ALA A 29 -9.19 9.06 -2.07
CA ALA A 29 -10.15 9.16 -0.99
C ALA A 29 -11.45 8.40 -1.29
N VAL A 30 -11.97 8.46 -2.52
CA VAL A 30 -13.24 7.81 -2.87
C VAL A 30 -13.16 6.28 -2.74
N PRO A 31 -12.18 5.58 -3.36
CA PRO A 31 -12.04 4.13 -3.17
C PRO A 31 -11.71 3.77 -1.73
N THR A 32 -10.87 4.56 -1.05
CA THR A 32 -10.57 4.33 0.37
C THR A 32 -11.83 4.39 1.22
N TRP A 33 -12.69 5.40 1.01
CA TRP A 33 -13.95 5.54 1.73
C TRP A 33 -14.88 4.35 1.45
N LEU A 34 -14.99 3.91 0.19
CA LEU A 34 -15.77 2.72 -0.16
C LEU A 34 -15.27 1.47 0.56
N LEU A 35 -13.95 1.25 0.57
CA LEU A 35 -13.33 0.13 1.27
C LEU A 35 -13.53 0.20 2.79
N VAL A 36 -13.42 1.39 3.39
CA VAL A 36 -13.72 1.58 4.82
C VAL A 36 -15.19 1.28 5.10
N LYS A 37 -16.11 1.81 4.30
CA LYS A 37 -17.54 1.54 4.43
C LYS A 37 -17.82 0.03 4.33
N PHE A 38 -17.25 -0.63 3.33
CA PHE A 38 -17.37 -2.08 3.14
C PHE A 38 -16.77 -2.87 4.31
N SER A 39 -15.63 -2.44 4.84
CA SER A 39 -14.95 -3.13 5.96
C SER A 39 -15.77 -3.17 7.24
N ARG A 40 -16.74 -2.24 7.41
CA ARG A 40 -17.63 -2.20 8.58
C ARG A 40 -18.60 -3.38 8.63
N ASN A 41 -18.82 -4.08 7.50
CA ASN A 41 -19.60 -5.30 7.46
C ASN A 41 -18.92 -6.47 8.19
N PHE A 42 -17.63 -6.34 8.50
CA PHE A 42 -16.85 -7.39 9.16
C PHE A 42 -16.41 -6.91 10.55
N PRO A 43 -17.01 -7.43 11.63
CA PRO A 43 -16.71 -6.97 12.98
C PRO A 43 -15.24 -7.24 13.35
N PRO A 44 -14.64 -6.41 14.22
CA PRO A 44 -13.30 -6.67 14.72
C PRO A 44 -13.24 -7.99 15.48
N ALA A 45 -12.10 -8.66 15.45
CA ALA A 45 -11.92 -9.94 16.13
C ALA A 45 -12.07 -9.84 17.66
N ILE A 46 -11.66 -8.71 18.24
CA ILE A 46 -11.76 -8.42 19.68
C ILE A 46 -12.29 -7.00 19.86
N THR A 47 -13.25 -6.83 20.78
CA THR A 47 -13.72 -5.51 21.25
C THR A 47 -13.34 -5.32 22.72
N HIS A 48 -13.22 -4.05 23.13
CA HIS A 48 -12.90 -3.69 24.50
C HIS A 48 -13.65 -2.41 24.87
N PRO A 49 -14.15 -2.25 26.12
CA PRO A 49 -14.92 -1.07 26.52
C PRO A 49 -14.14 0.25 26.37
N SER A 50 -12.83 0.24 26.65
CA SER A 50 -11.99 1.46 26.60
C SER A 50 -11.05 1.55 25.39
N LEU A 51 -10.89 0.49 24.60
CA LEU A 51 -9.92 0.47 23.49
C LEU A 51 -10.64 0.36 22.15
N LYS A 52 -10.25 1.21 21.20
CA LYS A 52 -10.83 1.24 19.87
C LYS A 52 -10.30 0.08 19.01
N SER A 53 -11.21 -0.72 18.46
CA SER A 53 -10.93 -1.74 17.44
C SER A 53 -11.63 -1.41 16.11
N GLY A 54 -11.46 -2.25 15.10
CA GLY A 54 -11.98 -2.05 13.74
C GLY A 54 -11.09 -1.18 12.85
N VAL A 55 -11.47 -1.07 11.57
CA VAL A 55 -10.79 -0.25 10.56
C VAL A 55 -11.00 1.22 10.85
N GLY A 56 -9.97 1.89 11.39
CA GLY A 56 -10.04 3.27 11.87
C GLY A 56 -8.67 3.85 12.22
N GLY A 57 -8.62 5.17 12.46
CA GLY A 57 -7.38 5.88 12.80
C GLY A 57 -6.29 5.70 11.74
N TRP A 58 -5.05 5.45 12.17
CA TRP A 58 -3.90 5.22 11.28
C TRP A 58 -4.08 4.03 10.32
N LEU A 59 -5.00 3.10 10.59
CA LEU A 59 -5.30 2.01 9.66
C LEU A 59 -6.01 2.51 8.38
N ILE A 60 -6.76 3.62 8.48
CA ILE A 60 -7.33 4.30 7.30
C ILE A 60 -6.23 4.98 6.50
N VAL A 61 -5.22 5.56 7.16
CA VAL A 61 -4.08 6.19 6.47
C VAL A 61 -3.25 5.13 5.74
N PHE A 62 -3.00 3.99 6.38
CA PHE A 62 -2.38 2.84 5.71
C PHE A 62 -3.17 2.42 4.48
N LEU A 63 -4.48 2.25 4.65
CA LEU A 63 -5.37 1.84 3.57
C LEU A 63 -5.37 2.86 2.41
N ALA A 64 -5.42 4.16 2.72
CA ALA A 64 -5.34 5.23 1.73
C ALA A 64 -4.03 5.19 0.94
N GLY A 65 -2.92 5.02 1.66
CA GLY A 65 -1.60 4.85 1.03
C GLY A 65 -1.54 3.64 0.12
N GLN A 66 -2.06 2.50 0.58
CA GLN A 66 -2.11 1.27 -0.20
C GLN A 66 -3.01 1.40 -1.43
N VAL A 67 -4.14 2.10 -1.32
CA VAL A 67 -5.02 2.42 -2.45
C VAL A 67 -4.30 3.32 -3.45
N GLY A 68 -3.63 4.39 -2.99
CA GLY A 68 -2.86 5.27 -3.86
C GLY A 68 -1.75 4.52 -4.60
N TRP A 69 -0.99 3.70 -3.88
CA TRP A 69 0.04 2.84 -4.47
C TRP A 69 -0.56 1.86 -5.50
N PHE A 70 -1.66 1.20 -5.16
CA PHE A 70 -2.32 0.24 -6.04
C PHE A 70 -2.87 0.90 -7.31
N MET A 71 -3.53 2.05 -7.19
CA MET A 71 -4.05 2.80 -8.33
C MET A 71 -2.93 3.29 -9.24
N ARG A 72 -1.82 3.76 -8.67
CA ARG A 72 -0.61 4.11 -9.44
C ARG A 72 -0.08 2.90 -10.21
N GLY A 73 0.07 1.77 -9.54
CA GLY A 73 0.55 0.54 -10.18
C GLY A 73 -0.37 0.07 -11.32
N VAL A 74 -1.69 0.20 -11.14
CA VAL A 74 -2.70 -0.15 -12.16
C VAL A 74 -2.46 0.69 -13.41
N TRP A 75 -2.36 2.01 -13.24
CA TRP A 75 -2.02 2.91 -14.33
C TRP A 75 -0.71 2.54 -15.03
N GLU A 76 0.37 2.36 -14.25
CA GLU A 76 1.71 2.03 -14.79
C GLU A 76 1.71 0.71 -15.55
N THR A 77 1.02 -0.31 -15.04
CA THR A 77 0.98 -1.63 -15.68
C THR A 77 0.16 -1.61 -16.96
N PHE A 78 -0.97 -0.89 -17.01
CA PHE A 78 -1.74 -0.73 -18.26
C PHE A 78 -0.98 0.09 -19.30
N TYR A 79 -0.28 1.14 -18.88
CA TYR A 79 0.57 1.94 -19.75
C TYR A 79 1.69 1.09 -20.36
N LEU A 80 2.44 0.37 -19.52
CA LEU A 80 3.54 -0.51 -19.96
C LEU A 80 3.05 -1.69 -20.81
N ALA A 81 1.89 -2.26 -20.50
CA ALA A 81 1.27 -3.32 -21.31
C ALA A 81 0.90 -2.82 -22.71
N GLY A 82 0.42 -1.58 -22.83
CA GLY A 82 0.18 -0.93 -24.12
C GLY A 82 1.46 -0.73 -24.93
N GLU A 83 2.57 -0.39 -24.27
CA GLU A 83 3.89 -0.28 -24.92
C GLU A 83 4.45 -1.65 -25.35
N LEU A 84 4.15 -2.72 -24.61
CA LEU A 84 4.60 -4.08 -24.91
C LEU A 84 4.17 -4.55 -26.31
N TYR A 85 2.98 -4.14 -26.76
CA TYR A 85 2.48 -4.39 -28.11
C TYR A 85 3.46 -3.85 -29.18
N PHE A 86 3.96 -2.63 -29.00
CA PHE A 86 4.90 -2.01 -29.92
C PHE A 86 6.29 -2.65 -29.88
N VAL A 87 6.72 -3.14 -28.71
CA VAL A 87 8.01 -3.85 -28.56
C VAL A 87 7.98 -5.17 -29.33
N VAL A 88 6.88 -5.92 -29.26
CA VAL A 88 6.73 -7.18 -30.01
C VAL A 88 6.83 -6.93 -31.53
N GLU A 89 6.21 -5.86 -32.03
CA GLU A 89 6.22 -5.56 -33.46
C GLU A 89 7.55 -4.96 -33.96
N LYS A 90 8.19 -4.10 -33.16
CA LYS A 90 9.30 -3.26 -33.64
C LYS A 90 10.68 -3.68 -33.12
N ALA A 91 10.74 -4.39 -32.01
CA ALA A 91 11.99 -4.76 -31.35
C ALA A 91 11.86 -6.10 -30.59
N PRO A 92 11.64 -7.23 -31.29
CA PRO A 92 11.41 -8.53 -30.66
C PRO A 92 12.59 -9.00 -29.80
N SER A 93 13.81 -8.54 -30.09
CA SER A 93 15.00 -8.81 -29.27
C SER A 93 14.94 -8.18 -27.87
N ALA A 94 14.11 -7.14 -27.66
CA ALA A 94 13.93 -6.46 -26.38
C ALA A 94 12.75 -7.02 -25.56
N LEU A 95 12.04 -8.03 -26.08
CA LEU A 95 10.84 -8.57 -25.45
C LEU A 95 11.13 -9.16 -24.06
N THR A 96 12.25 -9.85 -23.88
CA THR A 96 12.62 -10.43 -22.59
C THR A 96 12.83 -9.34 -21.54
N ASP A 97 13.54 -8.27 -21.88
CA ASP A 97 13.78 -7.16 -20.96
C ASP A 97 12.47 -6.44 -20.61
N ALA A 98 11.59 -6.24 -21.60
CA ALA A 98 10.27 -5.66 -21.39
C ALA A 98 9.40 -6.54 -20.47
N MET A 99 9.43 -7.86 -20.64
CA MET A 99 8.72 -8.80 -19.77
C MET A 99 9.25 -8.77 -18.33
N VAL A 100 10.57 -8.65 -18.14
CA VAL A 100 11.18 -8.56 -16.80
C VAL A 100 10.90 -7.21 -16.13
N ALA A 101 10.63 -6.15 -16.90
CA ALA A 101 10.13 -4.89 -16.35
C ALA A 101 8.66 -4.99 -15.89
N VAL A 102 7.81 -5.64 -16.69
CA VAL A 102 6.36 -5.67 -16.48
C VAL A 102 5.91 -6.72 -15.48
N LEU A 103 6.44 -7.95 -15.53
CA LEU A 103 5.97 -9.06 -14.69
C LEU A 103 6.09 -8.78 -13.18
N PRO A 104 7.20 -8.25 -12.64
CA PRO A 104 7.29 -7.92 -11.22
C PRO A 104 6.22 -6.90 -10.80
N SER A 105 5.96 -5.90 -11.64
CA SER A 105 4.93 -4.87 -11.42
C SER A 105 3.53 -5.48 -11.41
N PHE A 106 3.25 -6.41 -12.33
CA PHE A 106 1.99 -7.16 -12.35
C PHE A 106 1.79 -8.00 -11.08
N PHE A 107 2.80 -8.76 -10.65
CA PHE A 107 2.70 -9.52 -9.40
C PHE A 107 2.58 -8.61 -8.17
N ALA A 108 3.27 -7.48 -8.16
CA ALA A 108 3.13 -6.47 -7.12
C ALA A 108 1.68 -5.97 -7.03
N LEU A 109 1.00 -5.77 -8.15
CA LEU A 109 -0.42 -5.42 -8.17
C LEU A 109 -1.30 -6.53 -7.57
N VAL A 110 -1.09 -7.79 -7.98
CA VAL A 110 -1.82 -8.92 -7.39
C VAL A 110 -1.64 -8.95 -5.87
N PHE A 111 -0.41 -8.75 -5.38
CA PHE A 111 -0.13 -8.68 -3.94
C PHE A 111 -0.77 -7.46 -3.27
N GLY A 112 -0.78 -6.30 -3.93
CA GLY A 112 -1.48 -5.11 -3.46
C GLY A 112 -2.98 -5.34 -3.29
N ALA A 113 -3.63 -6.02 -4.25
CA ALA A 113 -5.03 -6.40 -4.14
C ALA A 113 -5.27 -7.37 -2.97
N VAL A 114 -4.37 -8.33 -2.76
CA VAL A 114 -4.42 -9.24 -1.61
C VAL A 114 -4.28 -8.47 -0.30
N ILE A 115 -3.37 -7.50 -0.19
CA ILE A 115 -3.25 -6.64 1.02
C ILE A 115 -4.57 -5.91 1.29
N LEU A 116 -5.16 -5.27 0.28
CA LEU A 116 -6.43 -4.55 0.44
C LEU A 116 -7.51 -5.50 0.96
N TRP A 117 -7.61 -6.71 0.41
CA TRP A 117 -8.53 -7.74 0.87
C TRP A 117 -8.25 -8.20 2.31
N GLN A 118 -7.00 -8.48 2.66
CA GLN A 118 -6.61 -8.92 4.00
C GLN A 118 -7.01 -7.89 5.06
N ILE A 119 -6.78 -6.61 4.79
CA ILE A 119 -7.02 -5.53 5.74
C ILE A 119 -8.51 -5.18 5.81
N THR A 120 -9.21 -5.14 4.69
CA THR A 120 -10.62 -4.70 4.65
C THR A 120 -11.59 -5.81 5.07
N VAL A 121 -11.31 -7.07 4.75
CA VAL A 121 -12.26 -8.18 4.96
C VAL A 121 -11.83 -9.15 6.05
N LYS A 122 -10.55 -9.55 6.10
CA LYS A 122 -10.12 -10.59 7.03
C LYS A 122 -9.99 -10.04 8.46
N ARG A 123 -10.28 -10.88 9.45
CA ARG A 123 -10.27 -10.54 10.89
C ARG A 123 -9.53 -11.63 11.69
N LYS A 124 -8.32 -11.96 11.22
CA LYS A 124 -7.49 -13.04 11.78
C LYS A 124 -6.03 -12.59 11.85
N PRO A 125 -5.21 -13.14 12.76
CA PRO A 125 -3.82 -12.71 12.92
C PRO A 125 -2.96 -12.90 11.67
N SER A 126 -3.23 -13.97 10.91
CA SER A 126 -2.53 -14.25 9.66
C SER A 126 -2.72 -13.15 8.61
N ALA A 127 -3.83 -12.40 8.64
CA ALA A 127 -4.06 -11.30 7.71
C ALA A 127 -3.00 -10.18 7.88
N VAL A 128 -2.60 -9.91 9.12
CA VAL A 128 -1.56 -8.93 9.43
C VAL A 128 -0.19 -9.45 9.00
N ALA A 129 0.12 -10.71 9.29
CA ALA A 129 1.39 -11.33 8.91
C ALA A 129 1.57 -11.37 7.38
N VAL A 130 0.53 -11.80 6.65
CA VAL A 130 0.53 -11.81 5.19
C VAL A 130 0.65 -10.38 4.65
N THR A 131 -0.04 -9.41 5.23
CA THR A 131 0.09 -8.00 4.81
C THR A 131 1.52 -7.51 4.95
N ILE A 132 2.16 -7.76 6.09
CA ILE A 132 3.56 -7.37 6.31
C ILE A 132 4.46 -8.05 5.28
N LEU A 133 4.34 -9.37 5.10
CA LEU A 133 5.15 -10.10 4.13
C LEU A 133 5.00 -9.53 2.71
N LEU A 134 3.76 -9.29 2.27
CA LEU A 134 3.50 -8.77 0.94
C LEU A 134 3.96 -7.31 0.77
N LEU A 135 3.90 -6.47 1.80
CA LEU A 135 4.47 -5.12 1.77
C LEU A 135 5.98 -5.16 1.46
N TRP A 136 6.71 -6.08 2.11
CA TRP A 136 8.14 -6.26 1.86
C TRP A 136 8.44 -6.80 0.47
N ILE A 137 7.64 -7.74 -0.02
CA ILE A 137 7.83 -8.31 -1.36
C ILE A 137 7.52 -7.27 -2.43
N MET A 138 6.34 -6.61 -2.37
CA MET A 138 5.87 -5.71 -3.42
C MET A 138 6.68 -4.41 -3.52
N GLY A 139 7.26 -3.93 -2.42
CA GLY A 139 8.08 -2.73 -2.39
C GLY A 139 9.56 -3.08 -2.52
N PRO A 140 10.28 -3.28 -1.40
CA PRO A 140 11.70 -3.60 -1.40
C PRO A 140 12.09 -4.77 -2.31
N GLY A 141 11.34 -5.88 -2.26
CA GLY A 141 11.65 -7.10 -3.02
C GLY A 141 11.66 -6.87 -4.53
N VAL A 142 10.60 -6.26 -5.06
CA VAL A 142 10.50 -5.92 -6.49
C VAL A 142 11.59 -4.93 -6.91
N ALA A 143 11.81 -3.88 -6.12
CA ALA A 143 12.82 -2.87 -6.43
C ALA A 143 14.25 -3.44 -6.46
N MET A 144 14.58 -4.33 -5.53
CA MET A 144 15.87 -5.02 -5.50
C MET A 144 16.03 -5.99 -6.69
N LEU A 145 14.98 -6.73 -7.04
CA LEU A 145 14.99 -7.64 -8.19
C LEU A 145 15.24 -6.87 -9.50
N GLN A 146 14.49 -5.78 -9.72
CA GLN A 146 14.64 -4.94 -10.90
C GLN A 146 16.00 -4.25 -10.94
N SER A 147 16.48 -3.71 -9.81
CA SER A 147 17.82 -3.12 -9.72
C SER A 147 18.92 -4.13 -10.06
N TRP A 148 18.82 -5.36 -9.56
CA TRP A 148 19.79 -6.42 -9.86
C TRP A 148 19.79 -6.84 -11.33
N TYR A 149 18.61 -6.96 -11.94
CA TYR A 149 18.46 -7.35 -13.34
C TYR A 149 18.95 -6.27 -14.30
N PHE A 150 18.44 -5.03 -14.15
CA PHE A 150 18.77 -3.90 -15.02
C PHE A 150 20.10 -3.21 -14.67
N LYS A 151 20.83 -3.71 -13.65
CA LYS A 151 22.02 -3.07 -13.09
C LYS A 151 21.79 -1.60 -12.71
N ALA A 152 20.56 -1.27 -12.32
CA ALA A 152 20.17 0.09 -11.96
C ALA A 152 20.64 0.42 -10.54
N THR A 153 21.24 1.60 -10.36
CA THR A 153 21.63 2.07 -9.03
C THR A 153 20.42 2.68 -8.33
N LEU A 154 20.05 2.13 -7.17
CA LEU A 154 19.00 2.72 -6.34
C LEU A 154 19.56 3.96 -5.64
N THR A 155 18.93 5.11 -5.87
CA THR A 155 19.31 6.35 -5.18
C THR A 155 18.98 6.25 -3.69
N THR A 156 19.71 6.98 -2.84
CA THR A 156 19.41 7.07 -1.40
C THR A 156 17.96 7.50 -1.16
N PHE A 157 17.45 8.44 -1.96
CA PHE A 157 16.08 8.90 -1.85
C PHE A 157 15.07 7.77 -2.13
N SER A 158 15.26 7.01 -3.22
CA SER A 158 14.40 5.84 -3.55
C SER A 158 14.46 4.76 -2.47
N LEU A 159 15.62 4.52 -1.86
CA LEU A 159 15.75 3.58 -0.74
C LEU A 159 14.96 4.06 0.47
N VAL A 160 15.05 5.34 0.84
CA VAL A 160 14.28 5.92 1.94
C VAL A 160 12.79 5.83 1.68
N GLU A 161 12.33 6.11 0.46
CA GLU A 161 10.92 5.99 0.11
C GLU A 161 10.40 4.55 0.23
N ILE A 162 11.10 3.59 -0.39
CA ILE A 162 10.64 2.19 -0.49
C ILE A 162 10.76 1.46 0.86
N PHE A 163 11.89 1.62 1.56
CA PHE A 163 12.11 0.98 2.86
C PHE A 163 11.44 1.75 3.99
N GLY A 164 11.46 3.09 3.98
CA GLY A 164 10.84 3.90 5.01
C GLY A 164 9.33 3.67 5.11
N TRP A 165 8.65 3.61 3.97
CA TRP A 165 7.23 3.22 3.91
C TRP A 165 7.00 1.83 4.51
N THR A 166 7.75 0.84 4.02
CA THR A 166 7.59 -0.56 4.43
C THR A 166 7.89 -0.77 5.92
N ILE A 167 8.95 -0.18 6.44
CA ILE A 167 9.35 -0.25 7.85
C ILE A 167 8.31 0.45 8.72
N GLY A 168 7.91 1.67 8.37
CA GLY A 168 6.93 2.44 9.15
C GLY A 168 5.61 1.69 9.31
N TRP A 169 5.09 1.13 8.23
CA TRP A 169 3.83 0.36 8.28
C TRP A 169 4.00 -1.02 8.92
N THR A 170 5.15 -1.68 8.74
CA THR A 170 5.44 -2.93 9.46
C THR A 170 5.39 -2.71 10.96
N LEU A 171 6.05 -1.66 11.47
CA LEU A 171 6.05 -1.31 12.89
C LEU A 171 4.63 -1.00 13.38
N TYR A 172 3.88 -0.17 12.63
CA TYR A 172 2.50 0.13 12.97
C TYR A 172 1.63 -1.14 13.03
N LEU A 173 1.68 -1.98 12.01
CA LEU A 173 0.87 -3.21 11.92
C LEU A 173 1.25 -4.23 13.01
N ALA A 174 2.53 -4.34 13.34
CA ALA A 174 3.01 -5.28 14.34
C ALA A 174 2.71 -4.84 15.78
N VAL A 175 2.77 -3.54 16.07
CA VAL A 175 2.76 -3.02 17.45
C VAL A 175 1.44 -2.36 17.84
N SER A 176 0.65 -1.85 16.88
CA SER A 176 -0.57 -1.09 17.16
C SER A 176 -1.61 -1.92 17.92
N ARG A 177 -2.07 -1.40 19.07
CA ARG A 177 -3.15 -2.01 19.86
C ARG A 177 -4.45 -2.13 19.06
N ARG A 178 -4.78 -1.12 18.25
CA ARG A 178 -5.96 -1.17 17.37
C ARG A 178 -5.87 -2.34 16.41
N VAL A 179 -4.74 -2.50 15.72
CA VAL A 179 -4.53 -3.62 14.77
C VAL A 179 -4.60 -4.95 15.52
N ALA A 180 -3.96 -5.04 16.68
CA ALA A 180 -4.00 -6.24 17.51
C ALA A 180 -5.42 -6.67 17.90
N LEU A 181 -6.30 -5.71 18.25
CA LEU A 181 -7.70 -5.97 18.55
C LEU A 181 -8.53 -6.26 17.29
N THR A 182 -8.35 -5.49 16.21
CA THR A 182 -9.08 -5.66 14.94
C THR A 182 -8.87 -7.05 14.35
N TYR A 183 -7.64 -7.57 14.39
CA TYR A 183 -7.28 -8.85 13.78
C TYR A 183 -7.06 -9.99 14.80
N GLY A 184 -7.17 -9.70 16.10
CA GLY A 184 -7.12 -10.70 17.17
C GLY A 184 -5.74 -11.32 17.39
N THR A 185 -4.67 -10.54 17.21
CA THR A 185 -3.29 -11.03 17.36
C THR A 185 -3.01 -11.42 18.83
N PRO A 186 -1.99 -12.26 19.12
CA PRO A 186 -1.66 -12.65 20.49
C PRO A 186 -1.45 -11.49 21.46
N ARG A 187 -1.04 -10.31 20.95
CA ARG A 187 -0.90 -9.09 21.74
C ARG A 187 -2.26 -8.49 22.15
N GLY A 188 -3.26 -8.57 21.26
CA GLY A 188 -4.63 -8.14 21.54
C GLY A 188 -5.29 -9.01 22.60
N LYS A 189 -5.03 -10.32 22.56
CA LYS A 189 -5.55 -11.29 23.55
C LYS A 189 -4.96 -11.12 24.94
N ARG A 190 -3.67 -10.77 25.04
CA ARG A 190 -2.95 -10.60 26.31
C ARG A 190 -3.21 -9.26 27.03
N GLY A 191 -3.62 -8.23 26.29
CA GLY A 191 -3.71 -6.85 26.79
C GLY A 191 -5.06 -6.40 27.31
N ALA A 192 -6.07 -7.28 27.41
CA ALA A 192 -7.43 -6.91 27.76
C ALA A 192 -8.04 -7.89 28.79
N PRO A 193 -7.99 -7.58 30.11
CA PRO A 193 -8.85 -8.22 31.09
C PRO A 193 -10.30 -7.76 30.85
N GLY A 194 -11.21 -8.68 30.49
CA GLY A 194 -12.64 -8.39 30.20
C GLY A 194 -13.12 -8.64 28.76
N ILE A 195 -12.40 -9.46 27.97
CA ILE A 195 -12.71 -9.73 26.54
C ILE A 195 -14.02 -10.52 26.38
N VAL A 196 -14.88 -10.04 25.48
CA VAL A 196 -15.91 -10.86 24.81
C VAL A 196 -15.30 -11.36 23.50
N ASP A 197 -14.98 -12.66 23.42
CA ASP A 197 -14.48 -13.30 22.18
C ASP A 197 -15.67 -13.77 21.35
N PHE A 198 -15.89 -13.15 20.18
CA PHE A 198 -17.02 -13.47 19.30
C PHE A 198 -16.83 -14.79 18.51
N LYS A 199 -15.80 -15.59 18.81
CA LYS A 199 -15.50 -16.84 18.09
C LYS A 199 -16.19 -18.11 18.60
N ASN A 200 -17.20 -18.02 19.47
CA ASN A 200 -17.94 -19.18 19.97
C ASN A 200 -19.36 -19.34 19.38
N HIS A 201 -19.56 -19.06 18.09
CA HIS A 201 -20.73 -19.51 17.32
C HIS A 201 -20.33 -19.94 15.91
#